data_AF-A0A9E7KPT9-F1
#
_entry.id   AF-A0A9E7KPT9-F1
#
_cell.length_a   1.000
_cell.length_b   1.000
_cell.length_c   1.000
_cell.angle_alpha   90.00
_cell.angle_beta   90.00
_cell.angle_gamma   90.00
#
_symmetry.space_group_name_H-M   'P 1'
#
loop_
_entity.id
_entity.type
_entity.pdbx_description
1 polymer ?
#
loop_
_entity_poly.entity_id
_entity_poly.type
_entity_poly.pdbx_seq_one_letter_code
_entity_poly.pdbx_strand_id
1 'polypeptide(L)' 'MERSSGKFSRRFRLPENAKVHQAKTSMENGVLTVTVPKEV' A
#
# COMPACT_ATOMS: atom_id res chain seq x y z
N MET A 1 -19.65 -4.19 -19.90
CA MET A 1 -18.50 -3.76 -19.08
C MET A 1 -18.66 -4.45 -17.73
N GLU A 2 -17.98 -5.57 -17.48
CA GLU A 2 -18.16 -6.29 -16.20
C GLU A 2 -16.87 -6.38 -15.36
N ARG A 3 -15.70 -6.13 -15.97
CA ARG A 3 -14.41 -6.07 -15.28
C ARG A 3 -13.63 -4.86 -15.75
N SER A 4 -13.51 -3.85 -14.90
CA SER A 4 -12.73 -2.64 -15.18
C SER A 4 -11.26 -2.90 -14.87
N SER A 5 -10.42 -2.86 -15.89
CA SER A 5 -8.96 -2.82 -15.75
C SER A 5 -8.42 -1.54 -16.39
N GLY A 6 -7.31 -1.02 -15.88
CA GLY A 6 -6.76 0.25 -16.35
C GLY A 6 -5.61 0.74 -15.47
N LYS A 7 -5.04 1.90 -15.81
CA LYS A 7 -4.02 2.55 -14.98
C LYS A 7 -4.69 3.14 -13.75
N PHE A 8 -4.11 2.90 -12.57
CA PHE A 8 -4.60 3.46 -11.31
C PHE A 8 -3.45 4.10 -10.52
N SER A 9 -3.74 5.18 -9.78
CA SER A 9 -2.84 5.77 -8.80
C SER A 9 -3.65 6.22 -7.59
N ARG A 10 -3.27 5.79 -6.38
CA ARG A 10 -3.84 6.26 -5.10
C ARG A 10 -2.71 6.71 -4.19
N ARG A 11 -2.92 7.83 -3.50
CA ARG A 11 -1.97 8.38 -2.52
C ARG A 11 -2.62 8.39 -1.15
N PHE A 12 -1.86 7.96 -0.14
CA PHE A 12 -2.29 7.97 1.26
C PHE A 12 -1.34 8.86 2.05
N ARG A 13 -1.89 9.65 2.98
CA ARG A 13 -1.08 10.37 3.96
C ARG A 13 -0.73 9.42 5.08
N LEU A 14 0.56 9.33 5.40
CA LEU A 14 1.05 8.55 6.52
C LEU A 14 1.20 9.46 7.74
N PRO A 15 1.05 8.90 8.96
CA PRO A 15 1.32 9.64 10.19
C PRO A 15 2.82 9.94 10.32
N GLU A 16 3.17 10.94 11.14
CA GLU A 16 4.55 11.40 11.32
C GLU A 16 5.49 10.30 11.84
N ASN A 17 4.98 9.40 12.69
CA ASN A 17 5.75 8.31 13.27
C ASN A 17 5.88 7.06 12.37
N ALA A 18 5.57 7.18 11.07
CA ALA A 18 5.67 6.06 10.12
C ALA A 18 7.12 5.84 9.66
N LYS A 19 7.62 4.60 9.77
CA LYS A 19 8.97 4.21 9.32
C LYS A 19 8.93 3.79 7.85
N VAL A 20 8.78 4.76 6.95
CA VAL A 20 8.59 4.52 5.49
C VAL A 20 9.72 3.69 4.87
N HIS A 21 10.96 3.90 5.29
CA HIS A 21 12.12 3.14 4.80
C HIS A 21 12.09 1.65 5.19
N GLN A 22 11.22 1.25 6.12
CA GLN A 22 11.03 -0.13 6.57
C GLN A 22 9.72 -0.73 6.03
N ALA A 23 9.11 -0.10 5.04
CA ALA A 23 7.91 -0.61 4.41
C ALA A 23 8.15 -2.01 3.80
N LYS A 24 7.19 -2.90 3.96
CA LYS A 24 7.15 -4.23 3.36
C LYS A 24 5.96 -4.33 2.42
N THR A 25 6.11 -5.08 1.34
CA THR A 25 5.06 -5.29 0.34
C THR A 25 4.91 -6.76 0.00
N SER A 26 3.68 -7.23 -0.16
CA SER A 26 3.37 -8.57 -0.70
C SER A 26 2.19 -8.50 -1.68
N MET A 27 2.18 -9.40 -2.66
CA MET A 27 1.11 -9.53 -3.66
C MET A 27 0.61 -10.96 -3.66
N GLU A 28 -0.60 -11.18 -3.16
CA GLU A 28 -1.18 -12.52 -3.00
C GLU A 28 -2.65 -12.50 -3.40
N ASN A 29 -3.10 -13.51 -4.16
CA ASN A 29 -4.50 -13.65 -4.60
C ASN A 29 -5.10 -12.38 -5.24
N GLY A 30 -4.28 -11.61 -5.97
CA GLY A 30 -4.70 -10.37 -6.62
C GLY A 30 -4.73 -9.13 -5.72
N VAL A 31 -4.26 -9.23 -4.46
CA VAL A 31 -4.23 -8.12 -3.50
C VAL A 31 -2.79 -7.69 -3.21
N LEU A 32 -2.50 -6.40 -3.45
CA LEU A 32 -1.26 -5.77 -3.02
C LEU A 32 -1.42 -5.27 -1.58
N THR A 33 -0.67 -5.87 -0.65
CA THR A 33 -0.58 -5.44 0.74
C THR A 33 0.68 -4.63 0.95
N VAL A 34 0.54 -3.46 1.58
CA VAL A 34 1.64 -2.57 1.94
C VAL A 34 1.61 -2.33 3.44
N THR A 35 2.65 -2.76 4.15
CA THR A 35 2.78 -2.63 5.61
C THR A 35 3.86 -1.61 5.94
N VAL A 36 3.51 -0.56 6.66
CA VAL A 36 4.44 0.47 7.14
C VAL A 36 4.47 0.43 8.67
N PRO A 37 5.60 0.03 9.30
CA PRO A 37 5.73 0.04 10.75
C PRO A 37 5.62 1.45 11.32
N LYS A 38 5.13 1.55 12.56
CA LYS A 38 5.16 2.79 13.34
C LYS A 38 6.26 2.72 14.39
N GLU A 39 6.81 3.88 14.72
CA GLU A 39 7.46 4.06 16.01
C GLU A 39 6.41 3.97 17.11
N VAL A 40 6.60 3.02 18.02
CA VAL A 40 5.74 2.80 19.20
C VAL A 40 6.13 3.77 20.30
#